data_AF-A0A9E2JYD8-F1
#
_entry.id   AF-A0A9E2JYD8-F1
#
_cell.length_a   1.000
_cell.length_b   1.000
_cell.length_c   1.000
_cell.angle_alpha   90.00
_cell.angle_beta   90.00
_cell.angle_gamma   90.00
#
_symmetry.space_group_name_H-M   'P 1'
#
loop_
_entity.id
_entity.type
_entity.pdbx_description
1 polymer ?
#
loop_
_entity_poly.entity_id
_entity_poly.type
_entity_poly.pdbx_seq_one_letter_code
_entity_poly.pdbx_strand_id
1 'polypeptide(L)'
;RNLGTLVMILVVLELLWGRASLVVFAVSFDTGLPSNTGVLEVIFNPENMGFVFIYLIVGGFFAGLIYASTVVAIPLILDHDLDAITACLRSFHVFLHKTPVMVAWGACIVALVLLALWPYCMGLLVIGPWLGYASWHAYRGMLTVRANPDFIAPAPKA
;
A
#
# COMPACT_ATOMS: atom_id res chain seq x y z
N ARG A 1 20.30 5.80 6.32
CA ARG A 1 20.51 5.82 4.85
C ARG A 1 19.43 5.05 4.10
N ASN A 2 19.05 3.86 4.57
CA ASN A 2 18.13 2.96 3.85
C ASN A 2 16.67 3.47 3.80
N LEU A 3 16.17 4.13 4.85
CA LEU A 3 14.82 4.74 4.83
C LEU A 3 14.63 5.81 3.74
N GLY A 4 15.66 6.62 3.45
CA GLY A 4 15.58 7.61 2.38
C GLY A 4 15.40 6.96 1.01
N THR A 5 16.10 5.85 0.75
CA THR A 5 15.93 5.07 -0.48
C THR A 5 14.52 4.49 -0.59
N LEU A 6 13.94 3.99 0.52
CA LEU A 6 12.56 3.51 0.53
C LEU A 6 11.58 4.63 0.16
N VAL A 7 11.74 5.83 0.73
CA VAL A 7 10.93 7.00 0.38
C VAL A 7 11.06 7.33 -1.10
N MET A 8 12.27 7.33 -1.66
CA MET A 8 12.48 7.57 -3.09
C MET A 8 11.77 6.54 -3.98
N ILE A 9 11.81 5.25 -3.60
CA ILE A 9 11.08 4.18 -4.30
C ILE A 9 9.58 4.47 -4.27
N LEU A 10 9.03 4.85 -3.11
CA LEU A 10 7.60 5.14 -2.97
C LEU A 10 7.18 6.40 -3.72
N VAL A 11 8.01 7.44 -3.75
CA VAL A 11 7.76 8.64 -4.55
C VAL A 11 7.70 8.29 -6.04
N VAL A 12 8.61 7.46 -6.55
CA VAL A 12 8.56 7.02 -7.95
C VAL A 12 7.27 6.24 -8.24
N LEU A 13 6.87 5.33 -7.35
CA LEU A 13 5.60 4.60 -7.48
C LEU A 13 4.39 5.54 -7.44
N GLU A 14 4.40 6.56 -6.58
CA GLU A 14 3.35 7.57 -6.49
C GLU A 14 3.28 8.42 -7.76
N LEU A 15 4.41 8.80 -8.34
CA LEU A 15 4.44 9.52 -9.62
C LEU A 15 3.89 8.67 -10.76
N LEU A 16 4.19 7.37 -10.79
CA LEU A 16 3.62 6.44 -11.77
C LEU A 16 2.11 6.28 -11.58
N TRP A 17 1.66 6.13 -10.34
CA TRP A 17 0.24 6.09 -10.00
C TRP A 17 -0.48 7.37 -10.43
N GLY A 18 0.07 8.55 -10.09
CA GLY A 18 -0.48 9.84 -10.47
C GLY A 18 -0.60 10.00 -11.99
N ARG A 19 0.38 9.52 -12.75
CA ARG A 19 0.31 9.49 -14.22
C ARG A 19 -0.77 8.55 -14.74
N ALA A 20 -0.86 7.34 -14.19
CA ALA A 20 -1.91 6.38 -14.56
C ALA A 20 -3.32 6.92 -14.24
N SER A 21 -3.49 7.55 -13.08
CA SER A 21 -4.74 8.20 -12.66
C SER A 21 -5.17 9.29 -13.66
N LEU A 22 -4.23 10.16 -14.09
CA LEU A 22 -4.52 11.17 -15.11
C LEU A 22 -4.94 10.57 -16.46
N VAL A 23 -4.31 9.45 -16.88
CA VAL A 23 -4.68 8.77 -18.13
C VAL A 23 -6.09 8.17 -18.02
N VAL A 24 -6.42 7.50 -16.91
CA VAL A 24 -7.78 6.96 -16.69
C VAL A 24 -8.80 8.09 -16.70
N PHE A 25 -8.48 9.22 -16.07
CA PHE A 25 -9.33 10.39 -16.06
C PHE A 25 -9.54 10.97 -17.48
N ALA A 26 -8.46 11.17 -18.23
CA ALA A 26 -8.51 11.72 -19.58
C ALA A 26 -9.27 10.82 -20.58
N VAL A 27 -9.15 9.50 -20.44
CA VAL A 27 -9.89 8.54 -21.29
C VAL A 27 -11.37 8.48 -20.94
N SER A 28 -11.73 8.80 -19.69
CA SER A 28 -13.11 8.68 -19.22
C SER A 28 -13.93 9.96 -19.37
N PHE A 29 -13.29 11.13 -19.52
CA PHE A 29 -13.97 12.43 -19.58
C PHE A 29 -13.43 13.29 -20.74
N ASP A 30 -14.20 13.41 -21.82
CA ASP A 30 -13.82 14.16 -23.04
C ASP A 30 -13.87 15.70 -22.88
N THR A 31 -14.61 16.22 -21.89
CA THR A 31 -14.88 17.67 -21.73
C THR A 31 -14.51 18.26 -20.36
N GLY A 32 -13.83 17.49 -19.50
CA GLY A 32 -13.48 17.88 -18.13
C GLY A 32 -14.62 17.68 -17.13
N LEU A 33 -14.32 17.68 -15.82
CA LEU A 33 -15.35 17.60 -14.77
C LEU A 33 -16.35 18.76 -14.95
N PRO A 34 -17.67 18.51 -14.87
CA PRO A 34 -18.62 19.60 -14.72
C PRO A 34 -18.22 20.43 -13.49
N SER A 35 -17.91 21.71 -13.67
CA SER A 35 -17.30 22.56 -12.63
C SER A 35 -18.12 22.72 -11.36
N ASN A 36 -19.39 22.28 -11.39
CA ASN A 36 -20.36 22.43 -10.31
C ASN A 36 -20.82 21.09 -9.72
N THR A 37 -20.38 19.94 -10.24
CA THR A 37 -20.75 18.63 -9.69
C THR A 37 -19.84 18.25 -8.53
N GLY A 38 -20.42 17.87 -7.40
CA GLY A 38 -19.66 17.36 -6.27
C GLY A 38 -19.01 16.02 -6.59
N VAL A 39 -17.85 15.72 -5.99
CA VAL A 39 -17.13 14.44 -6.19
C VAL A 39 -18.04 13.23 -5.91
N LEU A 40 -18.91 13.33 -4.91
CA LEU A 40 -19.89 12.28 -4.60
C LEU A 40 -20.90 12.06 -5.73
N GLU A 41 -21.37 13.14 -6.36
CA GLU A 41 -22.30 13.06 -7.48
C GLU A 41 -21.66 12.37 -8.69
N VAL A 42 -20.39 12.66 -8.97
CA VAL A 42 -19.64 12.00 -10.04
C VAL A 42 -19.47 10.51 -9.77
N ILE A 43 -19.12 10.13 -8.54
CA ILE A 43 -18.87 8.73 -8.15
C ILE A 43 -20.16 7.90 -8.15
N PHE A 44 -21.27 8.47 -7.67
CA PHE A 44 -22.55 7.75 -7.54
C PHE A 44 -23.45 7.87 -8.78
N ASN A 45 -23.05 8.61 -9.81
CA ASN A 45 -23.79 8.66 -11.06
C ASN A 45 -23.63 7.33 -11.83
N PRO A 46 -24.75 6.64 -12.16
CA PRO A 46 -24.73 5.40 -12.94
C PRO A 46 -23.99 5.50 -14.28
N GLU A 47 -23.99 6.67 -14.91
CA GLU A 47 -23.32 6.92 -16.19
C GLU A 47 -21.79 6.84 -16.06
N ASN A 48 -21.25 7.13 -14.86
CA ASN A 48 -19.81 7.13 -14.58
C ASN A 48 -19.30 5.80 -14.01
N MET A 49 -20.13 4.76 -13.92
CA MET A 49 -19.71 3.49 -13.30
C MET A 49 -18.54 2.83 -14.03
N GLY A 50 -18.41 3.03 -15.34
CA GLY A 50 -17.25 2.58 -16.12
C GLY A 50 -15.95 3.22 -15.63
N PHE A 51 -15.95 4.53 -15.39
CA PHE A 51 -14.82 5.25 -14.80
C PHE A 51 -14.50 4.71 -13.41
N VAL A 52 -15.49 4.60 -12.52
CA VAL A 52 -15.28 4.12 -11.14
C VAL A 52 -14.66 2.73 -11.13
N PHE A 53 -15.16 1.81 -11.97
CA PHE A 53 -14.66 0.45 -12.06
C PHE A 53 -13.22 0.39 -12.57
N ILE A 54 -12.90 1.10 -13.67
CA ILE A 54 -11.55 1.16 -14.21
C ILE A 54 -10.59 1.80 -13.20
N TYR A 55 -11.00 2.92 -12.60
CA TYR A 55 -10.21 3.63 -11.60
C TYR A 55 -9.91 2.76 -10.38
N LEU A 56 -10.90 1.97 -9.92
CA LEU A 56 -10.73 1.01 -8.83
C LEU A 56 -9.74 -0.10 -9.20
N ILE A 57 -9.78 -0.62 -10.43
CA ILE A 57 -8.84 -1.65 -10.89
C ILE A 57 -7.42 -1.10 -10.94
N VAL A 58 -7.22 0.05 -11.60
CA VAL A 58 -5.89 0.65 -11.74
C VAL A 58 -5.35 1.06 -10.36
N GLY A 59 -6.17 1.72 -9.54
CA GLY A 59 -5.80 2.10 -8.18
C GLY A 59 -5.52 0.90 -7.29
N GLY A 60 -6.35 -0.15 -7.37
CA GLY A 60 -6.16 -1.40 -6.65
C GLY A 60 -4.87 -2.11 -7.04
N PHE A 61 -4.48 -2.06 -8.31
CA PHE A 61 -3.19 -2.60 -8.77
C PHE A 61 -2.01 -1.86 -8.12
N PHE A 62 -1.98 -0.53 -8.16
CA PHE A 62 -0.90 0.25 -7.54
C PHE A 62 -0.90 0.12 -6.01
N ALA A 63 -2.07 0.14 -5.39
CA ALA A 63 -2.21 -0.10 -3.95
C ALA A 63 -1.68 -1.48 -3.56
N GLY A 64 -2.01 -2.52 -4.34
CA GLY A 64 -1.48 -3.87 -4.16
C GLY A 64 0.04 -3.95 -4.32
N LEU A 65 0.59 -3.27 -5.33
CA LEU A 65 2.03 -3.20 -5.58
C LEU A 65 2.78 -2.53 -4.41
N ILE A 66 2.28 -1.40 -3.93
CA ILE A 66 2.84 -0.67 -2.79
C ILE A 66 2.72 -1.51 -1.51
N TYR A 67 1.54 -2.08 -1.26
CA TYR A 67 1.32 -2.95 -0.10
C TYR A 67 2.27 -4.16 -0.10
N ALA A 68 2.33 -4.90 -1.21
CA ALA A 68 3.20 -6.07 -1.33
C ALA A 68 4.69 -5.70 -1.14
N SER A 69 5.13 -4.56 -1.66
CA SER A 69 6.54 -4.12 -1.54
C SER A 69 6.89 -3.48 -0.20
N THR A 70 5.92 -3.04 0.61
CA THR A 70 6.21 -2.27 1.84
C THR A 70 5.73 -2.89 3.14
N VAL A 71 4.77 -3.82 3.11
CA VAL A 71 4.08 -4.35 4.32
C VAL A 71 5.05 -4.82 5.42
N VAL A 72 6.20 -5.37 5.05
CA VAL A 72 7.26 -5.75 6.01
C VAL A 72 8.60 -5.04 5.76
N ALA A 73 8.69 -4.14 4.79
CA ALA A 73 9.96 -3.51 4.43
C ALA A 73 10.48 -2.57 5.53
N ILE A 74 9.62 -1.74 6.10
CA ILE A 74 9.99 -0.82 7.19
C ILE A 74 10.56 -1.57 8.40
N PRO A 75 9.86 -2.56 9.00
CA PRO A 75 10.41 -3.27 10.13
C PRO A 75 11.69 -4.06 9.77
N LEU A 76 11.80 -4.63 8.56
CA LEU A 76 13.05 -5.26 8.10
C LEU A 76 14.23 -4.29 8.07
N ILE A 77 14.01 -3.05 7.61
CA ILE A 77 15.05 -2.02 7.57
C ILE A 77 15.45 -1.60 8.98
N LEU A 78 14.48 -1.45 9.89
CA LEU A 78 14.71 -0.94 11.24
C LEU A 78 15.28 -1.99 12.21
N ASP A 79 14.84 -3.23 12.11
CA ASP A 79 15.19 -4.32 13.03
C ASP A 79 16.46 -5.07 12.58
N HIS A 80 16.78 -5.02 11.28
CA HIS A 80 17.89 -5.79 10.68
C HIS A 80 18.83 -4.97 9.80
N ASP A 81 18.72 -3.63 9.80
CA ASP A 81 19.56 -2.71 9.03
C ASP A 81 19.67 -3.04 7.53
N LEU A 82 18.63 -3.66 6.98
CA LEU A 82 18.60 -4.10 5.59
C LEU A 82 18.54 -2.91 4.63
N ASP A 83 19.17 -3.08 3.46
CA ASP A 83 18.99 -2.16 2.34
C ASP A 83 17.52 -2.13 1.88
N ALA A 84 17.05 -0.97 1.44
CA ALA A 84 15.64 -0.75 1.10
C ALA A 84 15.18 -1.61 -0.09
N ILE A 85 16.02 -1.76 -1.12
CA ILE A 85 15.67 -2.57 -2.29
C ILE A 85 15.54 -4.03 -1.86
N THR A 86 16.49 -4.52 -1.08
CA THR A 86 16.46 -5.87 -0.52
C THR A 86 15.23 -6.11 0.36
N ALA A 87 14.90 -5.16 1.23
CA ALA A 87 13.72 -5.22 2.10
C ALA A 87 12.41 -5.23 1.30
N CYS A 88 12.29 -4.41 0.25
CA CYS A 88 11.13 -4.41 -0.64
C CYS A 88 10.97 -5.73 -1.40
N LEU A 89 12.07 -6.29 -1.94
CA LEU A 89 12.05 -7.58 -2.62
C LEU A 89 11.64 -8.71 -1.67
N ARG A 90 12.14 -8.69 -0.43
CA ARG A 90 11.74 -9.65 0.60
C ARG A 90 10.28 -9.49 1.00
N SER A 91 9.79 -8.26 1.11
CA SER A 91 8.37 -7.99 1.35
C SER A 91 7.50 -8.57 0.23
N PHE A 92 7.89 -8.34 -1.02
CA PHE A 92 7.18 -8.87 -2.18
C PHE A 92 7.18 -10.40 -2.19
N HIS A 93 8.32 -11.02 -1.86
CA HIS A 93 8.44 -12.47 -1.73
C HIS A 93 7.52 -13.01 -0.61
N VAL A 94 7.45 -12.34 0.54
CA VAL A 94 6.54 -12.70 1.64
C VAL A 94 5.09 -12.63 1.17
N PHE A 95 4.71 -11.56 0.47
CA PHE A 95 3.38 -11.40 -0.10
C PHE A 95 2.99 -12.57 -1.01
N LEU A 96 3.85 -12.93 -1.97
CA LEU A 96 3.59 -14.01 -2.93
C LEU A 96 3.52 -15.41 -2.28
N HIS A 97 4.29 -15.65 -1.21
CA HIS A 97 4.29 -16.96 -0.53
C HIS A 97 3.13 -17.14 0.45
N LYS A 98 2.53 -16.04 0.91
CA LYS A 98 1.46 -16.03 1.92
C LYS A 98 0.27 -15.16 1.46
N THR A 99 -0.02 -15.15 0.17
CA THR A 99 -1.02 -14.27 -0.46
C THR A 99 -2.36 -14.25 0.25
N PRO A 100 -2.99 -15.38 0.60
CA PRO A 100 -4.31 -15.34 1.25
C PRO A 100 -4.31 -14.61 2.60
N VAL A 101 -3.28 -14.85 3.41
CA VAL A 101 -3.13 -14.23 4.73
C VAL A 101 -2.81 -12.74 4.57
N MET A 102 -1.94 -12.38 3.62
CA MET A 102 -1.58 -10.98 3.37
C MET A 102 -2.74 -10.18 2.79
N VAL A 103 -3.56 -10.77 1.94
CA VAL A 103 -4.77 -10.13 1.41
C VAL A 103 -5.80 -9.94 2.52
N ALA A 104 -6.03 -10.95 3.36
CA ALA A 104 -6.91 -10.82 4.52
C ALA A 104 -6.43 -9.71 5.48
N TRP A 105 -5.12 -9.65 5.76
CA TRP A 105 -4.54 -8.59 6.58
C TRP A 105 -4.70 -7.20 5.95
N GLY A 106 -4.46 -7.08 4.64
CA GLY A 106 -4.66 -5.83 3.91
C GLY A 106 -6.12 -5.38 3.94
N ALA A 107 -7.07 -6.32 3.79
CA ALA A 107 -8.50 -6.03 3.91
C ALA A 107 -8.87 -5.55 5.33
N CYS A 108 -8.30 -6.15 6.39
CA CYS A 108 -8.50 -5.68 7.76
C CYS A 108 -7.98 -4.26 7.96
N ILE A 109 -6.79 -3.93 7.43
CA ILE A 109 -6.24 -2.57 7.49
C ILE A 109 -7.19 -1.59 6.80
N VAL A 110 -7.62 -1.89 5.57
CA VAL A 110 -8.54 -1.03 4.81
C VAL A 110 -9.85 -0.80 5.58
N ALA A 111 -10.47 -1.87 6.10
CA ALA A 111 -11.71 -1.76 6.85
C ALA A 111 -11.55 -0.91 8.11
N LEU A 112 -10.49 -1.14 8.90
CA LEU A 112 -10.22 -0.38 10.12
C LEU A 112 -9.91 1.09 9.82
N VAL A 113 -9.13 1.38 8.78
CA VAL A 113 -8.83 2.75 8.37
C VAL A 113 -10.10 3.45 7.90
N LEU A 114 -10.93 2.83 7.05
CA LEU A 114 -12.19 3.44 6.61
C LEU A 114 -13.12 3.76 7.78
N LEU A 115 -13.20 2.87 8.78
CA LEU A 115 -13.94 3.13 10.02
C LEU A 115 -13.30 4.28 10.83
N ALA A 116 -11.97 4.34 10.88
CA ALA A 116 -11.23 5.37 11.62
C ALA A 116 -11.40 6.79 11.04
N LEU A 117 -11.67 6.90 9.73
CA LEU A 117 -11.86 8.18 9.06
C LEU A 117 -13.15 8.89 9.50
N TRP A 118 -14.10 8.17 10.11
CA TRP A 118 -15.41 8.71 10.50
C TRP A 118 -15.55 8.87 12.03
N PRO A 119 -15.82 10.06 12.59
CA PRO A 119 -15.82 11.40 12.00
C PRO A 119 -14.45 12.11 12.12
N TYR A 120 -14.12 12.97 11.15
CA TYR A 120 -12.92 13.84 11.16
C TYR A 120 -11.58 13.12 11.42
N CYS A 121 -11.46 11.84 11.02
CA CYS A 121 -10.27 11.02 11.25
C CYS A 121 -9.86 10.82 12.72
N MET A 122 -10.72 11.14 13.69
CA MET A 122 -10.40 11.01 15.12
C MET A 122 -10.11 9.56 15.53
N GLY A 123 -10.72 8.58 14.85
CA GLY A 123 -10.48 7.16 15.10
C GLY A 123 -9.03 6.74 14.85
N LEU A 124 -8.26 7.48 14.03
CA LEU A 124 -6.85 7.18 13.78
C LEU A 124 -5.96 7.37 15.01
N LEU A 125 -6.38 8.17 16.00
CA LEU A 125 -5.64 8.30 17.27
C LEU A 125 -5.56 6.97 18.03
N VAL A 126 -6.55 6.10 17.84
CA VAL A 126 -6.60 4.77 18.46
C VAL A 126 -6.18 3.70 17.47
N ILE A 127 -6.75 3.71 16.26
CA ILE A 127 -6.53 2.68 15.25
C ILE A 127 -5.09 2.75 14.70
N GLY A 128 -4.50 3.93 14.57
CA GLY A 128 -3.13 4.10 14.10
C GLY A 128 -2.09 3.36 14.97
N PRO A 129 -1.98 3.68 16.27
CA PRO A 129 -1.08 2.97 17.17
C PRO A 129 -1.38 1.46 17.25
N TRP A 130 -2.66 1.08 17.23
CA TRP A 130 -3.07 -0.32 17.29
C TRP A 130 -2.63 -1.09 16.03
N LEU A 131 -2.88 -0.56 14.84
CA LEU A 131 -2.41 -1.16 13.59
C LEU A 131 -0.89 -1.23 13.52
N GLY A 132 -0.18 -0.22 14.04
CA GLY A 132 1.28 -0.24 14.15
C GLY A 132 1.76 -1.42 15.03
N TYR A 133 1.17 -1.56 16.22
CA TYR A 133 1.49 -2.66 17.13
C TYR A 133 1.15 -4.03 16.52
N ALA A 134 -0.03 -4.17 15.91
CA ALA A 134 -0.46 -5.42 15.30
C ALA A 134 0.39 -5.79 14.07
N SER A 135 0.77 -4.81 13.24
CA SER A 135 1.67 -5.02 12.09
C SER A 135 3.07 -5.42 12.54
N TRP A 136 3.56 -4.87 13.65
CA TRP A 136 4.81 -5.31 14.27
C TRP A 136 4.73 -6.78 14.72
N HIS A 137 3.62 -7.19 15.33
CA HIS A 137 3.40 -8.58 15.73
C HIS A 137 3.30 -9.52 14.53
N ALA A 138 2.59 -9.11 13.48
CA ALA A 138 2.51 -9.84 12.23
C ALA A 138 3.91 -10.04 11.62
N TYR A 139 4.71 -8.97 11.55
CA TYR A 139 6.11 -9.02 11.09
C TYR A 139 6.94 -10.02 11.90
N ARG A 140 6.94 -9.92 13.24
CA ARG A 140 7.70 -10.86 14.07
C ARG A 140 7.25 -12.31 13.91
N GLY A 141 5.94 -12.51 13.76
CA GLY A 141 5.37 -13.83 13.48
C GLY A 141 5.83 -14.43 12.15
N MET A 142 6.11 -13.59 11.14
CA MET A 142 6.65 -14.04 9.85
C MET A 142 8.13 -14.47 9.96
N LEU A 143 8.91 -13.81 10.81
CA LEU A 143 10.31 -14.16 11.05
C LEU A 143 10.47 -15.45 11.86
N THR A 144 9.64 -15.67 12.88
CA THR A 144 9.73 -16.88 13.73
C THR A 144 9.36 -18.16 12.97
N VAL A 145 8.50 -18.09 11.95
CA VAL A 145 8.12 -19.24 11.10
C VAL A 145 9.20 -19.59 10.05
N ARG A 146 10.11 -18.66 9.74
CA ARG A 146 11.28 -18.91 8.88
C ARG A 146 12.55 -18.43 9.59
N ALA A 147 13.10 -19.28 10.45
CA ALA A 147 14.53 -19.23 10.73
C ALA A 147 15.31 -19.74 9.50
N ASN A 148 15.20 -19.04 8.37
CA ASN A 148 16.14 -19.17 7.26
C ASN A 148 17.15 -18.01 7.41
N PRO A 149 18.41 -18.29 7.81
CA PRO A 149 19.45 -17.27 7.98
C PRO A 149 19.61 -16.36 6.76
N ASP A 150 19.39 -16.88 5.56
CA ASP A 150 19.53 -16.15 4.29
C ASP A 150 18.45 -15.08 4.09
N PHE A 151 17.30 -15.20 4.77
CA PHE A 151 16.22 -14.21 4.71
C PHE A 151 16.52 -12.94 5.50
N ILE A 152 17.44 -13.00 6.47
CA ILE A 152 17.81 -11.84 7.30
C ILE A 152 19.24 -11.38 6.94
N ALA A 153 20.08 -12.27 6.41
CA ALA A 153 21.44 -11.94 5.99
C ALA A 153 21.48 -10.68 5.10
N PRO A 154 22.34 -9.69 5.40
CA PRO A 154 22.53 -8.56 4.52
C PRO A 154 23.12 -9.03 3.17
N ALA A 155 22.75 -8.38 2.08
CA ALA A 155 23.34 -8.67 0.77
C ALA A 155 24.88 -8.51 0.84
N PRO A 156 25.67 -9.36 0.16
CA PRO A 156 27.12 -9.21 0.10
C PRO A 156 27.45 -7.80 -0.36
N LYS A 157 28.29 -7.08 0.40
CA LYS A 157 28.79 -5.77 -0.03
C LYS A 157 29.72 -6.02 -1.23
N ALA A 158 29.33 -5.51 -2.40
CA ALA A 158 30.17 -5.49 -3.60
C ALA A 158 31.39 -4.59 -3.39
#